data_AF-A0A3S4HJL7-F1
#
_entry.id   AF-A0A3S4HJL7-F1
#
_cell.length_a   1.000
_cell.length_b   1.000
_cell.length_c   1.000
_cell.angle_alpha   90.00
_cell.angle_beta   90.00
_cell.angle_gamma   90.00
#
_symmetry.space_group_name_H-M   'P 1'
#
loop_
_entity.id
_entity.type
_entity.pdbx_description
1 polymer ?
#
loop_
_entity_poly.entity_id
_entity_poly.type
_entity_poly.pdbx_seq_one_letter_code
_entity_poly.pdbx_strand_id
1 'polypeptide(L)'
;MCELHHYGARLQPERVRISVIEAADRILAAAPPSLSAYAEEQLAGKNIRVLTGSRVAAVEADGVALAGGSKVEADITVWAAGVKASAWLAGLDGLETNRVNQLVVDTRLHCAGGDCVYAMGDCAAAPDGDSGRMLAATAQVAHQQARYLADELARRLDDKPARPFVFKPQGMMVSLGKHTAVGSLAAVVGRSATTTWKAAARS
;
A
#
# COMPACT_ATOMS: atom_id res chain seq x y z
N MET A 1 -30.33 -3.02 0.03
CA MET A 1 -30.69 -3.40 -1.36
C MET A 1 -29.50 -3.16 -2.25
N CYS A 2 -29.09 -4.17 -3.02
CA CYS A 2 -27.77 -4.25 -3.63
C CYS A 2 -27.60 -3.37 -4.88
N GLU A 3 -26.45 -2.70 -4.99
CA GLU A 3 -26.09 -1.72 -6.03
C GLU A 3 -25.85 -2.30 -7.44
N LEU A 4 -26.06 -3.61 -7.64
CA LEU A 4 -25.81 -4.28 -8.93
C LEU A 4 -26.78 -3.87 -10.05
N HIS A 5 -27.98 -3.38 -9.72
CA HIS A 5 -28.94 -2.91 -10.74
C HIS A 5 -28.49 -1.65 -11.48
N HIS A 6 -27.58 -0.85 -10.90
CA HIS A 6 -27.19 0.45 -11.47
C HIS A 6 -26.32 0.31 -12.74
N TYR A 7 -25.75 -0.87 -13.00
CA TYR A 7 -24.89 -1.14 -14.15
C TYR A 7 -25.60 -1.91 -15.29
N GLY A 8 -26.93 -1.97 -15.30
CA GLY A 8 -27.71 -2.54 -16.41
C GLY A 8 -27.68 -4.08 -16.51
N ALA A 9 -26.91 -4.74 -15.66
CA ALA A 9 -26.89 -6.20 -15.56
C ALA A 9 -28.06 -6.67 -14.68
N ARG A 10 -28.88 -7.61 -15.17
CA ARG A 10 -29.88 -8.35 -14.37
C ARG A 10 -29.19 -9.39 -13.48
N LEU A 11 -28.21 -8.96 -12.69
CA LEU A 11 -27.51 -9.82 -11.75
C LEU A 11 -28.30 -9.82 -10.44
N GLN A 12 -28.81 -11.00 -10.08
CA GLN A 12 -29.32 -11.25 -8.74
C GLN A 12 -28.12 -11.28 -7.79
N PRO A 13 -28.02 -10.36 -6.83
CA PRO A 13 -26.89 -10.27 -5.89
C PRO A 13 -26.59 -11.56 -5.16
N GLU A 14 -27.65 -12.34 -4.88
CA GLU A 14 -27.58 -13.61 -4.15
C GLU A 14 -26.86 -14.70 -4.94
N ARG A 15 -26.73 -14.52 -6.27
CA ARG A 15 -26.03 -15.43 -7.17
C ARG A 15 -24.56 -15.06 -7.37
N VAL A 16 -24.10 -13.95 -6.81
CA VAL A 16 -22.71 -13.49 -6.90
C VAL A 16 -21.98 -13.86 -5.62
N ARG A 17 -20.89 -14.62 -5.75
CA ARG A 17 -19.98 -14.93 -4.65
C ARG A 17 -18.71 -14.12 -4.84
N ILE A 18 -18.30 -13.37 -3.82
CA ILE A 18 -17.06 -12.61 -3.83
C ILE A 18 -16.17 -13.15 -2.70
N SER A 19 -14.93 -13.49 -3.04
CA SER A 19 -13.92 -13.89 -2.06
C SER A 19 -12.69 -12.99 -2.17
N VAL A 20 -12.16 -12.56 -1.03
CA VAL A 20 -10.87 -11.87 -0.90
C VAL A 20 -9.89 -12.84 -0.27
N ILE A 21 -8.74 -13.04 -0.92
CA ILE A 21 -7.70 -13.97 -0.48
C ILE A 21 -6.49 -13.14 -0.05
N GLU A 22 -6.02 -13.35 1.18
CA GLU A 22 -4.87 -12.66 1.78
C GLU A 22 -3.92 -13.68 2.40
N ALA A 23 -2.62 -13.52 2.13
CA ALA A 23 -1.59 -14.41 2.65
C ALA A 23 -1.25 -14.11 4.11
N ALA A 24 -1.35 -12.84 4.52
CA ALA A 24 -1.20 -12.42 5.91
C ALA A 24 -2.37 -12.91 6.78
N ASP A 25 -2.19 -12.84 8.09
CA ASP A 25 -3.20 -13.19 9.10
C ASP A 25 -4.40 -12.24 9.11
N ARG A 26 -4.27 -11.04 8.53
CA ARG A 26 -5.30 -10.00 8.45
C ARG A 26 -5.22 -9.21 7.15
N ILE A 27 -6.37 -8.71 6.68
CA ILE A 27 -6.38 -7.70 5.62
C ILE A 27 -5.84 -6.37 6.14
N LEU A 28 -5.36 -5.51 5.24
CA LEU A 28 -4.82 -4.20 5.61
C LEU A 28 -3.70 -4.31 6.67
N ALA A 29 -2.74 -5.22 6.50
CA ALA A 29 -1.71 -5.51 7.51
C ALA A 29 -0.82 -4.29 7.89
N ALA A 30 -0.80 -3.23 7.08
CA ALA A 30 -0.13 -1.97 7.39
C ALA A 30 -0.97 -1.03 8.28
N ALA A 31 -2.27 -1.30 8.44
CA ALA A 31 -3.19 -0.54 9.29
C ALA A 31 -3.15 -1.04 10.74
N PRO A 32 -3.69 -0.26 11.70
CA PRO A 32 -3.97 -0.75 13.05
C PRO A 32 -4.90 -1.99 13.02
N PRO A 33 -4.73 -2.99 13.91
CA PRO A 33 -5.56 -4.20 13.92
C PRO A 33 -7.07 -3.94 14.04
N SER A 34 -7.47 -2.90 14.77
CA SER A 34 -8.88 -2.50 14.88
C SER A 34 -9.50 -2.08 13.54
N LEU A 35 -8.69 -1.48 12.65
CA LEU A 35 -9.14 -1.08 11.32
C LEU A 35 -9.33 -2.30 10.41
N SER A 36 -8.43 -3.30 10.50
CA SER A 36 -8.58 -4.58 9.81
C SER A 36 -9.85 -5.30 10.22
N ALA A 37 -10.08 -5.45 11.54
CA ALA A 37 -11.27 -6.13 12.08
C ALA A 37 -12.57 -5.45 11.63
N TYR A 38 -12.62 -4.11 11.71
CA TYR A 38 -13.78 -3.36 11.22
C TYR A 38 -14.01 -3.56 9.72
N ALA A 39 -12.95 -3.54 8.91
CA ALA A 39 -13.07 -3.78 7.48
C ALA A 39 -13.60 -5.19 7.16
N GLU A 40 -13.11 -6.23 7.86
CA GLU A 40 -13.60 -7.60 7.73
C GLU A 40 -15.09 -7.71 8.08
N GLU A 41 -15.55 -7.05 9.16
CA GLU A 41 -16.96 -7.01 9.53
C GLU A 41 -17.83 -6.36 8.45
N GLN A 42 -17.39 -5.23 7.89
CA GLN A 42 -18.11 -4.55 6.80
C GLN A 42 -18.17 -5.40 5.52
N LEU A 43 -17.10 -6.13 5.20
CA LEU A 43 -17.07 -7.05 4.06
C LEU A 43 -18.00 -8.25 4.29
N ALA A 44 -17.98 -8.82 5.50
CA ALA A 44 -18.88 -9.91 5.90
C ALA A 44 -20.35 -9.50 5.79
N GLY A 45 -20.71 -8.29 6.23
CA GLY A 45 -22.06 -7.73 6.08
C GLY A 45 -22.52 -7.54 4.63
N LYS A 46 -21.60 -7.60 3.66
CA LYS A 46 -21.86 -7.57 2.22
C LYS A 46 -21.80 -8.96 1.57
N ASN A 47 -21.76 -10.03 2.36
CA ASN A 47 -21.58 -11.42 1.91
C ASN A 47 -20.26 -11.65 1.15
N ILE A 48 -19.22 -10.86 1.46
CA ILE A 48 -17.88 -11.05 0.92
C ILE A 48 -17.11 -11.96 1.87
N ARG A 49 -16.61 -13.08 1.35
CA ARG A 49 -15.82 -14.04 2.13
C ARG A 49 -14.35 -13.59 2.16
N VAL A 50 -13.80 -13.37 3.34
CA VAL A 50 -12.37 -13.07 3.50
C VAL A 50 -11.63 -14.35 3.93
N LEU A 51 -10.55 -14.68 3.23
CA LEU A 51 -9.70 -15.85 3.45
C LEU A 51 -8.28 -15.35 3.77
N THR A 52 -8.00 -15.09 5.05
CA THR A 52 -6.66 -14.75 5.55
C THR A 52 -5.82 -16.02 5.76
N GLY A 53 -4.51 -15.86 5.95
CA GLY A 53 -3.55 -16.96 6.08
C GLY A 53 -3.46 -17.85 4.84
N SER A 54 -4.03 -17.41 3.72
CA SER A 54 -4.29 -18.21 2.54
C SER A 54 -3.41 -17.71 1.40
N ARG A 55 -2.20 -18.26 1.30
CA ARG A 55 -1.26 -17.87 0.23
C ARG A 55 -1.70 -18.47 -1.10
N VAL A 56 -1.81 -17.65 -2.14
CA VAL A 56 -2.02 -18.13 -3.51
C VAL A 56 -0.76 -18.83 -4.03
N ALA A 57 -0.93 -20.02 -4.59
CA ALA A 57 0.12 -20.78 -5.28
C ALA A 57 0.06 -20.56 -6.79
N ALA A 58 -1.14 -20.58 -7.38
CA ALA A 58 -1.35 -20.35 -8.80
C ALA A 58 -2.74 -19.75 -9.08
N VAL A 59 -2.85 -18.98 -10.16
CA VAL A 59 -4.12 -18.58 -10.76
C VAL A 59 -4.37 -19.47 -11.95
N GLU A 60 -5.52 -20.14 -11.96
CA GLU A 60 -5.95 -21.10 -12.98
C GLU A 60 -7.16 -20.55 -13.74
N ALA A 61 -7.55 -21.20 -14.84
CA ALA A 61 -8.64 -20.72 -15.69
C ALA A 61 -10.02 -20.71 -14.99
N ASP A 62 -10.20 -21.57 -14.00
CA ASP A 62 -11.44 -21.83 -13.26
C ASP A 62 -11.33 -21.51 -11.76
N GLY A 63 -10.25 -20.83 -11.33
CA GLY A 63 -10.11 -20.39 -9.95
C GLY A 63 -8.69 -20.12 -9.49
N VAL A 64 -8.50 -20.15 -8.17
CA VAL A 64 -7.23 -19.83 -7.51
C VAL A 64 -6.81 -21.01 -6.63
N ALA A 65 -5.67 -21.60 -6.96
CA ALA A 65 -5.05 -22.65 -6.16
C ALA A 65 -4.27 -22.05 -4.99
N LEU A 66 -4.51 -22.54 -3.79
CA LEU A 66 -3.84 -22.09 -2.56
C LEU A 66 -2.68 -23.02 -2.21
N ALA A 67 -1.65 -22.47 -1.57
CA ALA A 67 -0.47 -23.22 -1.16
C ALA A 67 -0.78 -24.33 -0.13
N GLY A 68 -1.92 -24.24 0.56
CA GLY A 68 -2.43 -25.29 1.46
C GLY A 68 -3.11 -26.47 0.73
N GLY A 69 -3.13 -26.48 -0.60
CA GLY A 69 -3.70 -27.56 -1.42
C GLY A 69 -5.19 -27.42 -1.74
N SER A 70 -5.87 -26.42 -1.17
CA SER A 70 -7.27 -26.11 -1.49
C SER A 70 -7.38 -25.18 -2.71
N LYS A 71 -8.57 -25.12 -3.30
CA LYS A 71 -8.88 -24.26 -4.46
C LYS A 71 -10.11 -23.41 -4.16
N VAL A 72 -10.07 -22.16 -4.61
CA VAL A 72 -11.22 -21.24 -4.62
C VAL A 72 -11.69 -21.12 -6.05
N GLU A 73 -12.85 -21.71 -6.37
CA GLU A 73 -13.47 -21.59 -7.69
C GLU A 73 -13.87 -20.14 -7.97
N ALA A 74 -13.56 -19.66 -9.17
CA ALA A 74 -13.96 -18.32 -9.61
C ALA A 74 -14.04 -18.24 -11.13
N ASP A 75 -15.11 -17.63 -11.64
CA ASP A 75 -15.23 -17.27 -13.06
C ASP A 75 -14.36 -16.06 -13.43
N ILE A 76 -14.07 -15.20 -12.45
CA ILE A 76 -13.28 -13.98 -12.61
C ILE A 76 -12.29 -13.89 -11.46
N THR A 77 -11.01 -13.76 -11.79
CA THR A 77 -9.94 -13.50 -10.82
C THR A 77 -9.34 -12.11 -11.05
N VAL A 78 -9.27 -11.31 -9.98
CA VAL A 78 -8.62 -9.99 -9.99
C VAL A 78 -7.40 -10.04 -9.08
N TRP A 79 -6.22 -9.76 -9.63
CA TRP A 79 -4.97 -9.76 -8.88
C TRP A 79 -4.62 -8.35 -8.38
N ALA A 80 -4.74 -8.15 -7.07
CA ALA A 80 -4.38 -6.90 -6.40
C ALA A 80 -3.23 -7.07 -5.38
N ALA A 81 -2.55 -8.23 -5.39
CA ALA A 81 -1.56 -8.60 -4.39
C ALA A 81 -0.12 -8.39 -4.90
N GLY A 82 0.62 -7.49 -4.27
CA GLY A 82 2.02 -7.26 -4.59
C GLY A 82 2.23 -6.51 -5.91
N VAL A 83 3.07 -5.47 -5.86
CA VAL A 83 3.48 -4.69 -7.01
C VAL A 83 4.97 -4.95 -7.23
N LYS A 84 5.36 -5.16 -8.49
CA LYS A 84 6.77 -5.23 -8.90
C LYS A 84 7.10 -3.98 -9.69
N ALA A 85 8.28 -3.40 -9.46
CA ALA A 85 8.77 -2.33 -10.32
C ALA A 85 9.09 -2.88 -11.72
N SER A 86 9.10 -2.00 -12.72
CA SER A 86 9.24 -2.37 -14.13
C SER A 86 10.46 -3.25 -14.39
N ALA A 87 10.31 -4.25 -15.26
CA ALA A 87 11.35 -5.26 -15.50
C ALA A 87 12.69 -4.68 -15.97
N TRP A 88 12.65 -3.61 -16.76
CA TRP A 88 13.84 -2.96 -17.32
C TRP A 88 14.73 -2.27 -16.28
N LEU A 89 14.23 -2.02 -15.07
CA LEU A 89 15.04 -1.48 -13.98
C LEU A 89 16.07 -2.52 -13.50
N ALA A 90 15.74 -3.81 -13.58
CA ALA A 90 16.68 -4.87 -13.27
C ALA A 90 17.79 -4.89 -14.35
N GLY A 91 19.01 -4.54 -13.95
CA GLY A 91 20.15 -4.42 -14.86
C GLY A 91 20.28 -3.06 -15.54
N LEU A 92 19.58 -2.03 -15.05
CA LEU A 92 19.75 -0.66 -15.54
C LEU A 92 21.14 -0.14 -15.19
N ASP A 93 22.06 -0.17 -16.15
CA ASP A 93 23.38 0.47 -16.10
C ASP A 93 24.19 0.18 -14.81
N GLY A 94 24.12 -1.06 -14.33
CA GLY A 94 24.83 -1.49 -13.12
C GLY A 94 24.23 -1.03 -11.79
N LEU A 95 23.09 -0.33 -11.80
CA LEU A 95 22.38 0.06 -10.59
C LEU A 95 21.83 -1.17 -9.87
N GLU A 96 22.01 -1.19 -8.55
CA GLU A 96 21.54 -2.28 -7.71
C GLU A 96 20.00 -2.29 -7.63
N THR A 97 19.39 -3.46 -7.77
CA THR A 97 17.96 -3.65 -7.58
C THR A 97 17.64 -4.79 -6.62
N ASN A 98 16.54 -4.67 -5.88
CA ASN A 98 16.03 -5.76 -5.06
C ASN A 98 15.26 -6.82 -5.89
N ARG A 99 14.78 -7.88 -5.22
CA ARG A 99 14.02 -8.99 -5.85
C ARG A 99 12.72 -8.57 -6.55
N VAL A 100 12.19 -7.39 -6.25
CA VAL A 100 11.00 -6.81 -6.89
C VAL A 100 11.35 -5.67 -7.86
N ASN A 101 12.60 -5.65 -8.36
CA ASN A 101 13.15 -4.71 -9.35
C ASN A 101 13.21 -3.25 -8.90
N GLN A 102 13.09 -2.96 -7.61
CA GLN A 102 13.23 -1.60 -7.12
C GLN A 102 14.71 -1.25 -6.99
N LEU A 103 15.09 -0.06 -7.46
CA LEU A 103 16.43 0.49 -7.32
C LEU A 103 16.74 0.69 -5.84
N VAL A 104 17.87 0.13 -5.39
CA VAL A 104 18.33 0.30 -4.01
C VAL A 104 18.89 1.71 -3.85
N VAL A 105 18.33 2.44 -2.90
CA VAL A 105 18.74 3.81 -2.61
C VAL A 105 19.16 3.97 -1.15
N ASP A 106 20.00 4.96 -0.87
CA ASP A 106 20.38 5.32 0.49
C ASP A 106 19.28 6.17 1.18
N THR A 107 19.55 6.63 2.41
CA THR A 107 18.64 7.50 3.18
C THR A 107 18.43 8.88 2.55
N ARG A 108 19.14 9.21 1.48
CA ARG A 108 19.01 10.44 0.69
C ARG A 108 18.38 10.20 -0.68
N LEU A 109 17.84 8.99 -0.90
CA LEU A 109 17.22 8.53 -2.15
C LEU A 109 18.19 8.48 -3.34
N HIS A 110 19.49 8.44 -3.05
CA HIS A 110 20.56 8.32 -4.03
C HIS A 110 20.78 6.84 -4.37
N CYS A 111 20.85 6.50 -5.66
CA CYS A 111 20.99 5.12 -6.10
C CYS A 111 22.40 4.59 -5.83
N ALA A 112 22.49 3.40 -5.26
CA ALA A 112 23.77 2.73 -5.06
C ALA A 112 24.48 2.53 -6.42
N GLY A 113 25.73 2.97 -6.50
CA GLY A 113 26.59 2.79 -7.69
C GLY A 113 26.52 3.91 -8.75
N GLY A 114 25.69 4.95 -8.59
CA GLY A 114 25.61 6.05 -9.57
C GLY A 114 25.73 7.44 -8.97
N ASP A 115 26.72 8.25 -9.36
CA ASP A 115 27.05 9.55 -8.71
C ASP A 115 25.95 10.62 -8.77
N CYS A 116 25.05 10.53 -9.75
CA CYS A 116 24.02 11.53 -10.03
C CYS A 116 22.62 10.94 -10.25
N VAL A 117 22.37 9.71 -9.80
CA VAL A 117 21.09 9.02 -10.01
C VAL A 117 20.28 8.96 -8.72
N TYR A 118 19.01 9.34 -8.81
CA TYR A 118 18.05 9.32 -7.70
C TYR A 118 16.81 8.52 -8.11
N ALA A 119 16.20 7.83 -7.15
CA ALA A 119 14.94 7.11 -7.37
C ALA A 119 13.95 7.36 -6.23
N MET A 120 12.66 7.42 -6.57
CA MET A 120 11.58 7.64 -5.60
C MET A 120 10.30 6.91 -6.00
N GLY A 121 9.38 6.77 -5.06
CA GLY A 121 8.11 6.08 -5.25
C GLY A 121 8.31 4.58 -5.45
N ASP A 122 7.40 3.97 -6.22
CA ASP A 122 7.30 2.53 -6.33
C ASP A 122 8.53 1.86 -6.96
N CYS A 123 9.36 2.61 -7.70
CA CYS A 123 10.60 2.11 -8.28
C CYS A 123 11.80 2.10 -7.32
N ALA A 124 11.67 2.66 -6.12
CA ALA A 124 12.78 2.80 -5.17
C ALA A 124 12.59 1.91 -3.92
N ALA A 125 13.64 1.16 -3.57
CA ALA A 125 13.75 0.47 -2.30
C ALA A 125 14.43 1.43 -1.31
N ALA A 126 13.64 2.35 -0.75
CA ALA A 126 14.13 3.37 0.16
C ALA A 126 14.08 2.91 1.63
N PRO A 127 15.18 3.02 2.39
CA PRO A 127 15.19 2.69 3.81
C PRO A 127 14.40 3.72 4.63
N ASP A 128 13.73 3.24 5.68
CA ASP A 128 13.07 4.06 6.69
C ASP A 128 14.08 4.45 7.78
N GLY A 129 14.91 5.45 7.47
CA GLY A 129 16.05 5.85 8.30
C GLY A 129 16.99 4.67 8.59
N ASP A 130 17.41 4.54 9.85
CA ASP A 130 18.34 3.49 10.28
C ASP A 130 17.62 2.24 10.83
N SER A 131 16.30 2.15 10.65
CA SER A 131 15.50 1.05 11.22
C SER A 131 15.73 -0.31 10.56
N GLY A 132 16.44 -0.36 9.43
CA GLY A 132 16.60 -1.54 8.59
C GLY A 132 15.32 -1.95 7.83
N ARG A 133 14.21 -1.21 7.99
CA ARG A 133 12.97 -1.43 7.26
C ARG A 133 12.97 -0.62 5.96
N MET A 134 12.30 -1.14 4.93
CA MET A 134 12.02 -0.40 3.71
C MET A 134 10.69 0.33 3.83
N LEU A 135 10.63 1.53 3.26
CA LEU A 135 9.40 2.29 3.12
C LEU A 135 8.44 1.58 2.16
N ALA A 136 7.15 1.68 2.46
CA ALA A 136 6.12 1.09 1.61
C ALA A 136 5.94 1.89 0.31
N ALA A 137 5.74 1.18 -0.80
CA ALA A 137 5.37 1.74 -2.10
C ALA A 137 3.94 2.32 -2.03
N THR A 138 3.83 3.57 -1.59
CA THR A 138 2.56 4.27 -1.39
C THR A 138 2.65 5.68 -1.95
N ALA A 139 1.50 6.20 -2.40
CA ALA A 139 1.41 7.59 -2.88
C ALA A 139 1.88 8.62 -1.84
N GLN A 140 1.63 8.37 -0.54
CA GLN A 140 2.06 9.27 0.52
C GLN A 140 3.59 9.31 0.65
N VAL A 141 4.25 8.15 0.58
CA VAL A 141 5.72 8.06 0.58
C VAL A 141 6.28 8.74 -0.67
N ALA A 142 5.77 8.40 -1.86
CA ALA A 142 6.22 8.98 -3.12
C ALA A 142 6.09 10.51 -3.14
N HIS A 143 4.97 11.05 -2.65
CA HIS A 143 4.76 12.49 -2.57
C HIS A 143 5.77 13.18 -1.64
N GLN A 144 6.04 12.61 -0.47
CA GLN A 144 7.02 13.17 0.45
C GLN A 144 8.45 13.07 -0.10
N GLN A 145 8.78 11.96 -0.77
CA GLN A 145 10.07 11.78 -1.44
C GLN A 145 10.25 12.80 -2.57
N ALA A 146 9.21 13.07 -3.37
CA ALA A 146 9.25 14.07 -4.44
C ALA A 146 9.52 15.47 -3.90
N ARG A 147 8.83 15.87 -2.82
CA ARG A 147 9.07 17.15 -2.15
C ARG A 147 10.50 17.26 -1.63
N TYR A 148 10.98 16.19 -0.99
CA TYR A 148 12.33 16.13 -0.49
C TYR A 148 13.38 16.24 -1.61
N LEU A 149 13.22 15.49 -2.71
CA LEU A 149 14.16 15.53 -3.84
C LEU A 149 14.16 16.89 -4.53
N ALA A 150 13.00 17.55 -4.65
CA ALA A 150 12.95 18.90 -5.21
C ALA A 150 13.83 19.88 -4.41
N ASP A 151 13.72 19.86 -3.08
CA ASP A 151 14.55 20.69 -2.20
C ASP A 151 16.03 20.26 -2.22
N GLU A 152 16.29 18.95 -2.24
CA GLU A 152 17.65 18.39 -2.19
C GLU A 152 18.43 18.66 -3.47
N LEU A 153 17.79 18.54 -4.64
CA LEU A 153 18.42 18.86 -5.93
C LEU A 153 18.75 20.35 -6.03
N ALA A 154 17.87 21.23 -5.55
CA ALA A 154 18.17 22.67 -5.49
C ALA A 154 19.36 22.97 -4.55
N ARG A 155 19.44 22.28 -3.40
CA ARG A 155 20.59 22.39 -2.50
C ARG A 155 21.89 21.91 -3.14
N ARG A 156 21.85 20.79 -3.87
CA ARG A 156 23.01 20.25 -4.58
C ARG A 156 23.55 21.24 -5.63
N LEU A 157 22.67 21.94 -6.34
CA LEU A 157 23.07 22.98 -7.29
C LEU A 157 23.77 24.18 -6.62
N ASP A 158 23.47 24.43 -5.35
CA ASP A 158 24.09 25.47 -4.53
C ASP A 158 25.29 24.96 -3.70
N ASP A 159 25.82 23.75 -4.00
CA ASP A 159 26.89 23.08 -3.24
C ASP A 159 26.60 22.95 -1.72
N LYS A 160 25.32 22.88 -1.34
CA LYS A 160 24.92 22.73 0.07
C LYS A 160 24.95 21.26 0.47
N PRO A 161 25.24 20.96 1.75
CA PRO A 161 25.29 19.58 2.24
C PRO A 161 23.92 18.90 2.15
N ALA A 162 23.95 17.61 1.78
CA ALA A 162 22.77 16.78 1.66
C ALA A 162 22.14 16.46 3.01
N ARG A 163 20.81 16.31 3.04
CA ARG A 163 20.06 15.93 4.24
C ARG A 163 19.39 14.58 4.04
N PRO A 164 19.22 13.74 5.07
CA PRO A 164 18.46 12.50 4.92
C PRO A 164 16.96 12.80 4.70
N PHE A 165 16.32 11.93 3.92
CA PHE A 165 14.86 11.85 3.82
C PHE A 165 14.29 11.28 5.12
N VAL A 166 13.23 11.91 5.63
CA VAL A 166 12.51 11.45 6.82
C VAL A 166 11.03 11.35 6.49
N PHE A 167 10.53 10.12 6.43
CA PHE A 167 9.11 9.87 6.21
C PHE A 167 8.28 10.24 7.44
N LYS A 168 7.17 10.94 7.23
CA LYS A 168 6.22 11.31 8.28
C LYS A 168 4.85 10.73 7.94
N PRO A 169 4.42 9.64 8.58
CA PRO A 169 3.09 9.07 8.35
C PRO A 169 2.00 10.12 8.62
N GLN A 170 1.06 10.31 7.68
CA GLN A 170 -0.07 11.24 7.86
C GLN A 170 -1.39 10.53 8.17
N GLY A 171 -1.36 9.19 8.26
CA GLY A 171 -2.54 8.34 8.44
C GLY A 171 -2.81 7.46 7.23
N MET A 172 -3.93 6.75 7.27
CA MET A 172 -4.41 5.87 6.22
C MET A 172 -5.93 5.97 6.15
N MET A 173 -6.48 5.96 4.94
CA MET A 173 -7.92 5.86 4.70
C MET A 173 -8.18 4.78 3.67
N VAL A 174 -9.19 3.95 3.91
CA VAL A 174 -9.60 2.85 3.06
C VAL A 174 -11.10 3.00 2.78
N SER A 175 -11.47 2.98 1.50
CA SER A 175 -12.88 2.93 1.10
C SER A 175 -13.38 1.48 1.12
N LEU A 176 -14.56 1.28 1.69
CA LEU A 176 -15.28 0.00 1.76
C LEU A 176 -16.62 0.08 1.01
N GLY A 177 -16.63 0.83 -0.11
CA GLY A 177 -17.80 1.07 -0.97
C GLY A 177 -18.23 2.53 -1.00
N LYS A 178 -19.30 2.84 -1.75
CA LYS A 178 -19.72 4.22 -2.04
C LYS A 178 -20.06 5.09 -0.82
N HIS A 179 -20.38 4.48 0.32
CA HIS A 179 -20.84 5.19 1.53
C HIS A 179 -20.03 4.90 2.79
N THR A 180 -18.98 4.09 2.70
CA THR A 180 -18.19 3.70 3.88
C THR A 180 -16.71 3.95 3.58
N ALA A 181 -16.10 4.85 4.35
CA ALA A 181 -14.66 5.02 4.40
C ALA A 181 -14.21 4.90 5.85
N VAL A 182 -13.08 4.26 6.05
CA VAL A 182 -12.53 4.01 7.39
C VAL A 182 -11.09 4.43 7.37
N GLY A 183 -10.67 5.19 8.37
CA GLY A 183 -9.33 5.73 8.40
C GLY A 183 -8.77 5.81 9.80
N SER A 184 -7.44 5.80 9.87
CA SER A 184 -6.66 6.11 11.06
C SER A 184 -5.82 7.35 10.73
N LEU A 185 -5.96 8.40 11.52
CA LEU A 185 -5.08 9.56 11.44
C LEU A 185 -3.86 9.29 12.32
N ALA A 186 -2.67 9.62 11.82
CA ALA A 186 -1.48 9.61 12.66
C ALA A 186 -1.65 10.72 13.72
N ALA A 187 -1.83 10.32 14.98
CA ALA A 187 -1.85 11.26 16.08
C ALA A 187 -0.47 11.95 16.15
N VAL A 188 -0.45 13.28 16.11
CA VAL A 188 0.76 14.05 16.41
C VAL A 188 1.11 13.80 17.87
N VAL A 189 2.06 12.90 18.13
CA VAL A 189 2.61 12.71 19.48
C VAL A 189 3.62 13.82 19.73
N GLY A 190 3.12 14.94 20.25
CA GLY A 190 3.91 16.08 20.72
C GLY A 190 3.26 16.68 21.97
N ARG A 191 4.05 17.24 22.88
CA ARG A 191 3.62 17.83 24.17
C ARG A 191 2.71 19.06 23.99
N SER A 192 1.46 18.86 23.57
CA SER A 192 0.35 19.82 23.70
C SER A 192 -1.00 19.13 23.46
N ALA A 193 -1.12 17.85 23.84
CA ALA A 193 -2.28 17.00 23.58
C ALA A 193 -3.53 17.33 24.44
N THR A 194 -3.68 18.56 24.93
CA THR A 194 -4.76 18.97 25.83
C THR A 194 -5.77 19.96 25.24
N THR A 195 -5.70 20.34 23.96
CA THR A 195 -6.62 21.39 23.44
C THR A 195 -7.31 21.10 22.10
N THR A 196 -7.38 19.86 21.62
CA THR A 196 -8.05 19.56 20.32
C THR A 196 -9.30 18.67 20.41
N TRP A 197 -9.77 18.28 21.59
CA TRP A 197 -10.98 17.45 21.73
C TRP A 197 -12.33 18.17 21.61
N LYS A 198 -12.38 19.50 21.39
CA LYS A 198 -13.66 20.25 21.35
C LYS A 198 -14.13 20.74 19.96
N ALA A 199 -13.42 20.46 18.87
CA ALA A 199 -13.80 21.01 17.55
C ALA A 199 -14.43 19.99 16.57
N ALA A 200 -14.32 18.68 16.81
CA ALA A 200 -14.76 17.66 15.83
C ALA A 200 -16.21 17.16 16.02
N ALA A 201 -17.00 17.74 16.93
CA ALA A 201 -18.36 17.28 17.25
C ALA A 201 -19.49 18.21 16.79
N ARG A 202 -19.21 19.28 16.02
CA ARG A 202 -20.25 20.14 15.44
C ARG A 202 -19.80 20.75 14.11
N SER A 203 -20.12 20.07 13.01
CA SER A 203 -20.43 20.65 11.69
C SER A 203 -21.03 19.57 10.80
#